data_AF-A0A2D6D3M1-F1
#
_entry.id   AF-A0A2D6D3M1-F1
#
_cell.length_a   1.000
_cell.length_b   1.000
_cell.length_c   1.000
_cell.angle_alpha   90.00
_cell.angle_beta   90.00
_cell.angle_gamma   90.00
#
_symmetry.space_group_name_H-M   'P 1'
#
loop_
_entity.id
_entity.type
_entity.pdbx_description
1 polymer ?
#
loop_
_entity_poly.entity_id
_entity_poly.type
_entity_poly.pdbx_seq_one_letter_code
_entity_poly.pdbx_strand_id
1 'polypeptide(L)'
;MATLPRSWILGAVAAAALTPAAAFAQQLSDTRIAFQTDRDGNPEIYLMRHDGLEQENITNTLTDERGPTWSPDGSHIAFATDRDGALEVYAMMAEAGALATSLTGRAGHDHRASWSPLGDKIAFTAEGDGNREIYVMNADGT
;
A
#
# COMPACT_ATOMS: atom_id res chain seq x y z
N MET A 1 -4.45 -53.81 -45.29
CA MET A 1 -3.80 -52.62 -44.68
C MET A 1 -4.68 -52.19 -43.53
N ALA A 2 -4.27 -52.44 -42.28
CA ALA A 2 -5.02 -52.09 -41.08
C ALA A 2 -4.29 -50.93 -40.38
N THR A 3 -4.99 -49.82 -40.22
CA THR A 3 -4.55 -48.61 -39.53
C THR A 3 -4.64 -48.81 -38.01
N LEU A 4 -3.52 -48.62 -37.29
CA LEU A 4 -3.50 -48.62 -35.83
C LEU A 4 -4.14 -47.34 -35.28
N PRO A 5 -4.84 -47.38 -34.13
CA PRO A 5 -5.41 -46.18 -33.54
C PRO A 5 -4.32 -45.35 -32.83
N ARG A 6 -4.41 -44.02 -32.99
CA ARG A 6 -3.61 -43.02 -32.29
C ARG A 6 -3.91 -43.07 -30.79
N SER A 7 -2.92 -43.44 -30.01
CA SER A 7 -2.86 -43.25 -28.57
C SER A 7 -2.76 -41.75 -28.26
N TRP A 8 -3.65 -41.23 -27.41
CA TRP A 8 -3.53 -39.91 -26.81
C TRP A 8 -2.97 -40.09 -25.40
N ILE A 9 -1.76 -39.56 -25.15
CA ILE A 9 -1.23 -39.41 -23.79
C ILE A 9 -1.86 -38.14 -23.21
N LEU A 10 -2.81 -38.30 -22.28
CA LEU A 10 -3.21 -37.23 -21.37
C LEU A 10 -2.07 -37.00 -20.39
N GLY A 11 -1.30 -35.93 -20.59
CA GLY A 11 -0.41 -35.40 -19.57
C GLY A 11 -1.24 -34.84 -18.43
N ALA A 12 -1.42 -35.61 -17.35
CA ALA A 12 -1.94 -35.07 -16.11
C ALA A 12 -0.88 -34.14 -15.51
N VAL A 13 -1.10 -32.83 -15.61
CA VAL A 13 -0.39 -31.88 -14.76
C VAL A 13 -0.97 -32.07 -13.36
N ALA A 14 -0.30 -32.86 -12.53
CA ALA A 14 -0.65 -32.96 -11.13
C ALA A 14 -0.40 -31.60 -10.49
N ALA A 15 -1.45 -30.84 -10.23
CA ALA A 15 -1.39 -29.72 -9.31
C ALA A 15 -1.15 -30.30 -7.91
N ALA A 16 0.10 -30.28 -7.43
CA ALA A 16 0.39 -30.63 -6.06
C ALA A 16 -0.26 -29.57 -5.16
N ALA A 17 -1.28 -29.96 -4.39
CA ALA A 17 -1.86 -29.08 -3.40
C ALA A 17 -0.80 -28.78 -2.32
N LEU A 18 -0.50 -27.50 -2.10
CA LEU A 18 0.35 -27.07 -1.01
C LEU A 18 -0.26 -27.50 0.33
N THR A 19 0.58 -27.87 1.28
CA THR A 19 0.12 -28.05 2.66
C THR A 19 -0.39 -26.71 3.20
N PRO A 20 -1.32 -26.70 4.17
CA PRO A 20 -1.76 -25.45 4.80
C PRO A 20 -0.61 -24.62 5.36
N ALA A 21 0.45 -25.27 5.87
CA ALA A 21 1.65 -24.60 6.35
C ALA A 21 2.50 -23.98 5.21
N ALA A 22 2.63 -24.66 4.07
CA ALA A 22 3.36 -24.13 2.92
C ALA A 22 2.58 -23.02 2.19
N ALA A 23 1.25 -23.13 2.13
CA ALA A 23 0.38 -22.07 1.64
C ALA A 23 0.44 -20.83 2.55
N PHE A 24 0.47 -21.03 3.88
CA PHE A 24 0.63 -19.94 4.84
C PHE A 24 2.02 -19.29 4.76
N ALA A 25 3.08 -20.06 4.56
CA ALA A 25 4.43 -19.52 4.38
C ALA A 25 4.57 -18.71 3.08
N GLN A 26 3.92 -19.12 1.98
CA GLN A 26 3.85 -18.31 0.76
C GLN A 26 2.98 -17.06 0.94
N GLN A 27 1.86 -17.14 1.67
CA GLN A 27 1.06 -15.97 2.00
C GLN A 27 1.88 -14.90 2.75
N LEU A 28 2.82 -15.33 3.60
CA LEU A 28 3.72 -14.43 4.31
C LEU A 28 4.86 -13.91 3.43
N SER A 29 5.29 -14.61 2.38
CA SER A 29 6.39 -14.12 1.53
C SER A 29 6.07 -12.82 0.80
N ASP A 30 4.79 -12.55 0.53
CA ASP A 30 4.29 -11.29 -0.05
C ASP A 30 3.86 -10.25 1.00
N THR A 31 3.92 -10.57 2.30
CA THR A 31 3.54 -9.61 3.33
C THR A 31 4.62 -8.55 3.50
N ARG A 32 4.32 -7.32 3.07
CA ARG A 32 5.15 -6.13 3.28
C ARG A 32 4.68 -5.32 4.47
N ILE A 33 5.63 -4.62 5.08
CA ILE A 33 5.41 -3.64 6.14
C ILE A 33 5.76 -2.26 5.56
N ALA A 34 4.85 -1.30 5.70
CA ALA A 34 5.16 0.10 5.44
C ALA A 34 5.53 0.77 6.76
N PHE A 35 6.62 1.52 6.77
CA PHE A 35 7.08 2.21 7.97
C PHE A 35 7.74 3.54 7.62
N GLN A 36 7.77 4.44 8.60
CA GLN A 36 8.41 5.74 8.50
C GLN A 36 9.79 5.69 9.15
N THR A 37 10.78 6.33 8.55
CA THR A 37 12.15 6.47 9.08
C THR A 37 12.78 7.76 8.54
N ASP A 38 13.71 8.35 9.29
CA ASP A 38 14.45 9.57 8.94
C ASP A 38 15.92 9.29 8.59
N ARG A 39 16.25 8.04 8.27
CA ARG A 39 17.63 7.56 8.10
C ARG A 39 18.40 8.24 6.98
N ASP A 40 17.70 8.83 6.01
CA ASP A 40 18.26 9.49 4.84
C ASP A 40 18.22 11.03 4.95
N GLY A 41 17.81 11.58 6.11
CA GLY A 41 17.91 13.02 6.45
C GLY A 41 16.57 13.70 6.74
N ASN A 42 15.48 13.17 6.19
CA ASN A 42 14.10 13.58 6.41
C ASN A 42 13.20 12.34 6.59
N PRO A 43 12.06 12.45 7.30
CA PRO A 43 11.05 11.41 7.36
C PRO A 43 10.57 10.97 5.97
N GLU A 44 10.69 9.67 5.72
CA GLU A 44 10.39 9.02 4.44
C GLU A 44 9.65 7.70 4.70
N ILE A 45 8.85 7.24 3.72
CA ILE A 45 8.15 5.95 3.81
C ILE A 45 8.97 4.88 3.12
N TYR A 46 9.15 3.77 3.82
CA TYR A 46 9.84 2.59 3.32
C TYR A 46 8.94 1.38 3.35
N LEU A 47 9.21 0.46 2.44
CA LEU A 47 8.70 -0.90 2.48
C LEU A 47 9.79 -1.86 2.90
N MET A 48 9.38 -2.94 3.56
CA MET A 48 10.21 -4.10 3.83
C MET A 48 9.38 -5.36 3.85
N ARG A 49 10.01 -6.51 3.66
CA ARG A 49 9.36 -7.80 3.96
C ARG A 49 9.09 -7.93 5.45
N HIS A 50 8.14 -8.78 5.83
CA HIS A 50 7.78 -9.03 7.23
C HIS A 50 8.94 -9.51 8.12
N ASP A 51 10.02 -10.03 7.54
CA ASP A 51 11.24 -10.44 8.24
C ASP A 51 12.30 -9.33 8.35
N GLY A 52 11.99 -8.12 7.87
CA GLY A 52 12.84 -6.93 7.92
C GLY A 52 13.86 -6.81 6.78
N LEU A 53 13.87 -7.76 5.83
CA LEU A 53 14.71 -7.72 4.64
C LEU A 53 14.06 -6.86 3.54
N GLU A 54 14.83 -6.60 2.47
CA GLU A 54 14.37 -5.88 1.28
C GLU A 54 13.79 -4.50 1.61
N GLN A 55 14.54 -3.71 2.39
CA GLN A 55 14.12 -2.36 2.72
C GLN A 55 14.31 -1.43 1.52
N GLU A 56 13.24 -0.75 1.12
CA GLU A 56 13.22 0.16 -0.04
C GLU A 56 12.54 1.48 0.34
N ASN A 57 13.15 2.61 -0.01
CA ASN A 57 12.51 3.93 0.10
C ASN A 57 11.55 4.11 -1.08
N ILE A 58 10.25 4.27 -0.80
CA ILE A 58 9.20 4.37 -1.82
C ILE A 58 8.72 5.81 -2.10
N THR A 59 9.14 6.78 -1.27
CA THR A 59 8.80 8.20 -1.44
C THR A 59 9.96 8.97 -2.04
N ASN A 60 11.17 8.83 -1.48
CA ASN A 60 12.42 9.42 -1.90
C ASN A 60 12.30 10.89 -2.34
N THR A 61 11.88 11.76 -1.43
CA THR A 61 11.67 13.18 -1.70
C THR A 61 12.60 14.08 -0.87
N LEU A 62 12.37 15.39 -0.90
CA LEU A 62 13.04 16.37 -0.03
C LEU A 62 12.13 16.86 1.10
N THR A 63 10.92 16.31 1.20
CA THR A 63 9.83 16.75 2.07
C THR A 63 9.52 15.69 3.12
N ASP A 64 8.72 16.01 4.14
CA ASP A 64 8.50 15.06 5.22
C ASP A 64 7.30 14.15 4.91
N GLU A 65 7.54 12.86 4.71
CA GLU A 65 6.49 11.85 4.58
C GLU A 65 6.28 11.04 5.86
N ARG A 66 5.03 11.00 6.34
CA ARG A 66 4.71 10.48 7.68
C ARG A 66 3.44 9.65 7.74
N GLY A 67 3.39 8.75 8.73
CA GLY A 67 2.19 8.01 9.12
C GLY A 67 1.58 7.14 8.00
N PRO A 68 2.33 6.18 7.43
CA PRO A 68 1.82 5.35 6.35
C PRO A 68 0.69 4.42 6.83
N THR A 69 -0.31 4.22 5.98
CA THR A 69 -1.40 3.27 6.21
C THR A 69 -1.76 2.55 4.91
N TRP A 70 -1.98 1.24 4.99
CA TRP A 70 -2.34 0.42 3.84
C TRP A 70 -3.84 0.48 3.54
N SER A 71 -4.17 0.48 2.26
CA SER A 71 -5.52 0.12 1.83
C SER A 71 -5.81 -1.35 2.17
N PRO A 72 -7.08 -1.75 2.38
CA PRO A 72 -7.41 -3.12 2.81
C PRO A 72 -7.03 -4.19 1.79
N ASP A 73 -6.97 -3.84 0.51
CA ASP A 73 -6.56 -4.70 -0.59
C ASP A 73 -5.02 -4.75 -0.79
N GLY A 74 -4.27 -3.97 -0.01
CA GLY A 74 -2.81 -3.90 -0.10
C GLY A 74 -2.28 -3.25 -1.38
N SER A 75 -3.11 -2.57 -2.17
CA SER A 75 -2.67 -1.96 -3.44
C SER A 75 -2.16 -0.52 -3.28
N HIS A 76 -2.60 0.17 -2.23
CA HIS A 76 -2.27 1.58 -1.98
C HIS A 76 -1.73 1.81 -0.57
N ILE A 77 -0.95 2.87 -0.44
CA ILE A 77 -0.49 3.42 0.83
C ILE A 77 -0.91 4.88 0.87
N ALA A 78 -1.63 5.26 1.93
CA ALA A 78 -1.88 6.65 2.25
C ALA A 78 -0.88 7.15 3.30
N PHE A 79 -0.44 8.39 3.18
CA PHE A 79 0.52 9.04 4.08
C PHE A 79 0.32 10.56 4.08
N ALA A 80 0.89 11.25 5.05
CA ALA A 80 0.88 12.71 5.11
C ALA A 80 2.20 13.27 4.57
N THR A 81 2.15 14.35 3.78
CA THR A 81 3.33 15.07 3.26
C THR A 81 3.11 16.57 3.23
N ASP A 82 4.16 17.36 3.47
CA ASP A 82 4.14 18.83 3.45
C ASP A 82 4.67 19.44 2.16
N ARG A 83 4.81 18.61 1.11
CA ARG A 83 5.42 18.98 -0.18
C ARG A 83 4.81 20.19 -0.88
N ASP A 84 3.55 20.52 -0.59
CA ASP A 84 2.83 21.64 -1.19
C ASP A 84 2.74 22.86 -0.25
N GLY A 85 3.58 22.90 0.79
CA GLY A 85 3.70 24.01 1.75
C GLY A 85 2.77 23.90 2.95
N ALA A 86 1.88 22.93 2.96
CA ALA A 86 1.08 22.51 4.11
C ALA A 86 0.94 20.99 4.11
N LEU A 87 0.74 20.43 5.29
CA LEU A 87 0.56 19.00 5.45
C LEU A 87 -0.78 18.55 4.85
N GLU A 88 -0.73 17.57 3.95
CA GLU A 88 -1.85 17.01 3.20
C GLU A 88 -1.79 15.49 3.17
N VAL A 89 -2.95 14.83 2.97
CA VAL A 89 -3.03 13.38 2.81
C VAL A 89 -2.90 12.99 1.34
N TYR A 90 -1.94 12.14 1.09
CA TYR A 90 -1.59 11.59 -0.20
C TYR A 90 -1.80 10.09 -0.22
N ALA A 91 -2.06 9.53 -1.40
CA ALA A 91 -1.99 8.09 -1.61
C ALA A 91 -1.23 7.74 -2.88
N MET A 92 -0.56 6.58 -2.84
CA MET A 92 0.17 6.04 -3.97
C MET A 92 -0.02 4.53 -4.09
N MET A 93 0.20 4.02 -5.30
CA MET A 93 0.29 2.57 -5.51
C MET A 93 1.56 2.03 -4.86
N ALA A 94 1.42 0.98 -4.05
CA ALA A 94 2.53 0.44 -3.28
C ALA A 94 3.67 -0.15 -4.12
N GLU A 95 3.38 -0.66 -5.31
CA GLU A 95 4.37 -1.23 -6.24
C GLU A 95 4.99 -0.21 -7.19
N ALA A 96 4.39 0.97 -7.36
CA ALA A 96 4.84 1.92 -8.38
C ALA A 96 6.00 2.79 -7.88
N GLY A 97 6.01 3.14 -6.59
CA GLY A 97 6.97 4.08 -6.00
C GLY A 97 6.87 5.49 -6.60
N ALA A 98 6.94 6.54 -5.77
CA ALA A 98 6.98 7.96 -6.16
C ALA A 98 5.78 8.57 -6.93
N LEU A 99 4.84 7.82 -7.52
CA LEU A 99 3.63 8.37 -8.17
C LEU A 99 2.49 8.62 -7.17
N ALA A 100 2.72 9.49 -6.18
CA ALA A 100 1.71 9.85 -5.20
C ALA A 100 0.74 10.93 -5.71
N THR A 101 -0.55 10.62 -5.67
CA THR A 101 -1.63 11.54 -6.04
C THR A 101 -2.24 12.17 -4.79
N SER A 102 -2.54 13.47 -4.85
CA SER A 102 -3.17 14.17 -3.73
C SER A 102 -4.60 13.68 -3.59
N LEU A 103 -4.97 13.25 -2.38
CA LEU A 103 -6.35 12.91 -2.08
C LEU A 103 -7.09 14.08 -1.42
N THR A 104 -6.35 15.04 -0.84
CA THR A 104 -6.92 16.20 -0.18
C THR A 104 -6.37 17.48 -0.81
N GLY A 105 -7.17 18.17 -1.62
CA GLY A 105 -6.76 19.43 -2.26
C GLY A 105 -6.83 20.66 -1.35
N ARG A 106 -6.57 20.51 -0.04
CA ARG A 106 -6.63 21.60 0.94
C ARG A 106 -5.51 21.45 1.97
N ALA A 107 -4.87 22.57 2.29
CA ALA A 107 -3.86 22.69 3.33
C ALA A 107 -4.46 22.43 4.73
N GLY A 108 -3.71 21.76 5.62
CA GLY A 108 -3.99 21.71 7.07
C GLY A 108 -4.51 20.38 7.60
N HIS A 109 -4.09 19.27 7.00
CA HIS A 109 -4.54 17.92 7.34
C HIS A 109 -3.47 17.16 8.14
N ASP A 110 -3.89 16.51 9.22
CA ASP A 110 -3.06 15.89 10.26
C ASP A 110 -3.18 14.35 10.23
N HIS A 111 -2.36 13.70 11.05
CA HIS A 111 -1.35 12.69 10.81
C HIS A 111 -1.82 11.23 10.73
N ARG A 112 -3.11 10.94 10.53
CA ARG A 112 -3.63 9.58 10.71
C ARG A 112 -4.79 9.24 9.78
N ALA A 113 -4.49 9.17 8.48
CA ALA A 113 -5.42 8.55 7.55
C ALA A 113 -5.73 7.10 7.99
N SER A 114 -6.98 6.70 7.89
CA SER A 114 -7.42 5.33 8.13
C SER A 114 -8.42 4.93 7.07
N TRP A 115 -8.13 3.82 6.39
CA TRP A 115 -9.00 3.28 5.37
C TRP A 115 -10.22 2.57 5.98
N SER A 116 -11.38 2.78 5.36
CA SER A 116 -12.56 1.93 5.56
C SER A 116 -12.16 0.47 5.27
N PRO A 117 -12.67 -0.53 6.02
CA PRO A 117 -12.44 -1.94 5.72
C PRO A 117 -12.90 -2.36 4.32
N LEU A 118 -13.84 -1.61 3.72
CA LEU A 118 -14.31 -1.81 2.35
C LEU A 118 -13.43 -1.12 1.30
N GLY A 119 -12.44 -0.32 1.72
CA GLY A 119 -11.51 0.39 0.85
C GLY A 119 -12.11 1.60 0.12
N ASP A 120 -13.35 1.98 0.43
CA ASP A 120 -14.12 2.99 -0.31
C ASP A 120 -14.10 4.40 0.31
N LYS A 121 -13.54 4.52 1.52
CA LYS A 121 -13.47 5.78 2.28
C LYS A 121 -12.15 5.88 3.04
N ILE A 122 -11.74 7.10 3.31
CA ILE A 122 -10.61 7.42 4.19
C ILE A 122 -11.09 8.41 5.25
N ALA A 123 -10.90 8.07 6.52
CA ALA A 123 -11.05 8.99 7.64
C ALA A 123 -9.71 9.66 7.96
N PHE A 124 -9.71 10.95 8.24
CA PHE A 124 -8.49 11.71 8.58
C PHE A 124 -8.83 12.89 9.48
N THR A 125 -7.84 13.44 10.16
CA THR A 125 -8.01 14.65 10.97
C THR A 125 -7.61 15.89 10.18
N ALA A 126 -8.36 16.98 10.31
CA ALA A 126 -8.08 18.23 9.63
C ALA A 126 -8.48 19.45 10.46
N GLU A 127 -7.85 20.60 10.18
CA GLU A 127 -8.22 21.90 10.75
C GLU A 127 -8.78 22.80 9.65
N GLY A 128 -10.10 22.93 9.58
CA GLY A 128 -10.80 23.69 8.53
C GLY A 128 -11.25 25.09 8.92
N ASP A 129 -11.59 25.30 10.20
CA ASP A 129 -12.26 26.52 10.70
C ASP A 129 -11.74 26.99 12.08
N GLY A 130 -10.59 26.48 12.52
CA GLY A 130 -9.92 26.90 13.76
C GLY A 130 -9.88 25.85 14.87
N ASN A 131 -10.44 24.66 14.63
CA ASN A 131 -10.29 23.48 15.48
C ASN A 131 -10.10 22.21 14.66
N ARG A 132 -9.55 21.18 15.30
CA ARG A 132 -9.27 19.88 14.68
C ARG A 132 -10.48 18.97 14.76
N GLU A 133 -10.88 18.41 13.63
CA GLU A 133 -12.03 17.52 13.50
C GLU A 133 -11.68 16.28 12.70
N ILE A 134 -12.59 15.31 12.66
CA ILE A 134 -12.47 14.10 11.84
C ILE A 134 -13.31 14.28 10.59
N TYR A 135 -12.67 14.12 9.44
CA TYR A 135 -13.28 14.18 8.11
C TYR A 135 -13.27 12.80 7.48
N VAL A 136 -14.20 12.58 6.55
CA VAL A 136 -14.26 11.36 5.73
C VAL A 136 -14.41 11.79 4.28
N MET A 137 -13.60 11.19 3.40
CA MET A 137 -13.67 11.37 1.94
C MET A 137 -13.76 10.01 1.24
N ASN A 138 -14.13 10.00 -0.03
CA ASN A 138 -13.98 8.81 -0.87
C ASN A 138 -12.50 8.44 -1.00
N ALA A 139 -12.22 7.15 -1.18
CA ALA A 139 -10.85 6.66 -1.35
C ALA A 139 -10.11 7.25 -2.56
N ASP A 140 -10.84 7.81 -3.53
CA ASP A 140 -10.31 8.51 -4.69
C ASP A 140 -10.09 10.02 -4.48
N GLY A 141 -10.36 10.53 -3.28
CA GLY A 141 -10.21 11.94 -2.92
C GLY A 141 -11.41 12.83 -3.23
N THR A 142 -12.57 12.26 -3.59
CA THR A 142 -13.83 13.01 -3.84
C THR A 142 -14.79 13.11 -2.66
#